data_AF-A0A3N5ZK73-F1
#
_entry.id   AF-A0A3N5ZK73-F1
#
_cell.length_a   1.000
_cell.length_b   1.000
_cell.length_c   1.000
_cell.angle_alpha   90.00
_cell.angle_beta   90.00
_cell.angle_gamma   90.00
#
_symmetry.space_group_name_H-M   'P 1'
#
loop_
_entity.id
_entity.type
_entity.pdbx_description
1 polymer ?
#
loop_
_entity_poly.entity_id
_entity_poly.type
_entity_poly.pdbx_seq_one_letter_code
_entity_poly.pdbx_strand_id
1 'polypeptide(L)'
;MTFITVAPLMLEGNPGLTVVRYGLAQDEHGIHYLGAMEARYLGVDSFTFMVRQARGKPLPLIEPVRELSFEYYGFDPQSRSYSWYPVWDTEILKSTPSAVKIHVDDRTIVVPINASYSGPLAPMTSGGILSGGSVQ
;
A
#
# COMPACT_ATOMS: atom_id res chain seq x y z
N MET A 1 -6.32 3.44 2.65
CA MET A 1 -5.18 2.82 1.94
C MET A 1 -4.40 3.89 1.20
N THR A 2 -3.07 3.92 1.28
CA THR A 2 -2.21 4.89 0.56
C THR A 2 -1.05 4.16 -0.10
N PHE A 3 -0.76 4.44 -1.36
CA PHE A 3 0.27 3.77 -2.15
C PHE A 3 0.82 4.67 -3.27
N ILE A 4 1.91 4.26 -3.91
CA ILE A 4 2.51 4.95 -5.07
C ILE A 4 2.23 4.12 -6.32
N THR A 5 1.84 4.77 -7.42
CA THR A 5 1.55 4.12 -8.71
C THR A 5 2.11 4.93 -9.88
N VAL A 6 2.33 4.25 -11.00
CA VAL A 6 2.60 4.85 -12.32
C VAL A 6 1.35 4.94 -13.19
N ALA A 7 0.24 4.37 -12.73
CA ALA A 7 -1.05 4.36 -13.42
C ALA A 7 -2.13 5.04 -12.55
N PRO A 8 -2.05 6.37 -12.36
CA PRO A 8 -3.08 7.13 -11.65
C PRO A 8 -4.39 7.23 -12.45
N LEU A 9 -5.49 7.48 -11.75
CA LEU A 9 -6.81 7.74 -12.34
C LEU A 9 -6.84 9.06 -13.09
N MET A 10 -6.17 10.10 -12.56
CA MET A 10 -6.11 11.44 -13.16
C MET A 10 -4.76 11.66 -13.83
N LEU A 11 -4.46 10.84 -14.85
CA LEU A 11 -3.15 10.82 -15.54
C LEU A 11 -2.74 12.18 -16.09
N GLU A 12 -3.67 12.94 -16.66
CA GLU A 12 -3.38 14.29 -17.20
C GLU A 12 -3.00 15.29 -16.09
N GLY A 13 -3.59 15.15 -14.90
CA GLY A 13 -3.30 16.02 -13.75
C GLY A 13 -2.04 15.61 -12.97
N ASN A 14 -1.68 14.32 -13.01
CA ASN A 14 -0.55 13.76 -12.26
C ASN A 14 0.29 12.82 -13.14
N PRO A 15 1.04 13.32 -14.14
CA PRO A 15 1.85 12.43 -14.96
C PRO A 15 3.06 11.93 -14.18
N GLY A 16 3.35 10.63 -14.32
CA GLY A 16 4.47 9.93 -13.68
C GLY A 16 4.07 9.25 -12.36
N LEU A 17 5.04 9.15 -11.44
CA LEU A 17 4.80 8.57 -10.11
C LEU A 17 3.82 9.45 -9.34
N THR A 18 2.78 8.82 -8.82
CA THR A 18 1.67 9.47 -8.14
C THR A 18 1.37 8.75 -6.83
N VAL A 19 1.19 9.51 -5.76
CA VAL A 19 0.66 9.01 -4.50
C VAL A 19 -0.86 9.00 -4.60
N VAL A 20 -1.46 7.84 -4.34
CA VAL A 20 -2.91 7.64 -4.34
C VAL A 20 -3.35 7.27 -2.94
N ARG A 21 -4.46 7.85 -2.49
CA ARG A 21 -5.15 7.50 -1.25
C ARG A 21 -6.60 7.16 -1.52
N TYR A 22 -7.01 5.97 -1.09
CA TYR A 22 -8.40 5.54 -1.03
C TYR A 22 -8.88 5.51 0.42
N GLY A 23 -10.11 5.92 0.65
CA GLY A 23 -10.73 5.88 1.96
C GLY A 23 -12.17 6.38 1.96
N LEU A 24 -12.80 6.30 3.13
CA LEU A 24 -14.15 6.82 3.35
C LEU A 24 -14.08 8.34 3.43
N ALA A 25 -14.93 9.00 2.67
CA ALA A 25 -15.11 10.45 2.67
C ALA A 25 -16.61 10.78 2.80
N GLN A 26 -16.92 12.06 3.03
CA GLN A 26 -18.29 12.54 3.20
C GLN A 26 -18.50 13.78 2.32
N ASP A 27 -19.66 13.87 1.68
CA ASP A 27 -20.04 15.01 0.84
C ASP A 27 -20.68 16.15 1.66
N GLU A 28 -21.12 17.20 0.98
CA GLU A 28 -21.74 18.38 1.60
C GLU A 28 -23.13 18.09 2.20
N HIS A 29 -23.77 16.97 1.82
CA HIS A 29 -25.08 16.54 2.30
C HIS A 29 -24.98 15.46 3.39
N GLY A 30 -23.76 15.07 3.78
CA GLY A 30 -23.52 14.05 4.80
C GLY A 30 -23.50 12.61 4.26
N ILE A 31 -23.55 12.41 2.94
CA ILE A 31 -23.47 11.10 2.30
C ILE A 31 -22.01 10.63 2.27
N HIS A 32 -21.80 9.42 2.77
CA HIS A 32 -20.49 8.78 2.76
C HIS A 32 -20.22 8.08 1.42
N TYR A 33 -18.96 8.08 1.01
CA TYR A 33 -18.51 7.50 -0.24
C TYR A 33 -17.08 6.96 -0.18
N LEU A 34 -16.76 6.02 -1.07
CA LEU A 34 -15.38 5.64 -1.35
C LEU A 34 -14.74 6.71 -2.22
N GLY A 35 -13.79 7.45 -1.66
CA GLY A 35 -13.10 8.55 -2.34
C GLY A 35 -11.66 8.20 -2.71
N ALA A 36 -11.19 8.81 -3.79
CA ALA A 36 -9.80 8.79 -4.24
C ALA A 36 -9.16 10.18 -4.21
N MET A 37 -7.95 10.25 -3.69
CA MET A 37 -7.11 11.44 -3.77
C MET A 37 -5.79 11.08 -4.43
N GLU A 38 -5.30 11.95 -5.30
CA GLU A 38 -4.02 11.77 -5.98
C GLU A 38 -3.19 13.03 -5.90
N ALA A 39 -1.88 12.86 -5.76
CA ALA A 39 -0.90 13.93 -5.88
C ALA A 39 0.38 13.39 -6.48
N ARG A 40 1.07 14.18 -7.30
CA ARG A 40 2.39 13.82 -7.81
C ARG A 40 3.34 13.41 -6.67
N TYR A 41 4.03 12.30 -6.84
CA TYR A 41 5.07 11.86 -5.93
C TYR A 41 6.35 12.69 -6.16
N LEU A 42 6.74 13.47 -5.14
CA LEU A 42 7.93 14.32 -5.14
C LEU A 42 9.00 13.82 -4.14
N GLY A 43 8.83 12.62 -3.60
CA GLY A 43 9.62 12.07 -2.52
C GLY A 43 8.78 11.72 -1.29
N VAL A 44 9.45 11.24 -0.23
CA VAL A 44 8.80 10.72 0.99
C VAL A 44 7.84 11.72 1.64
N ASP A 45 8.12 13.01 1.55
CA ASP A 45 7.26 14.06 2.11
C ASP A 45 5.86 14.08 1.46
N SER A 46 5.79 13.89 0.14
CA SER A 46 4.50 13.82 -0.58
C SER A 46 3.66 12.63 -0.14
N PHE A 47 4.30 11.49 0.12
CA PHE A 47 3.64 10.31 0.66
C PHE A 47 3.16 10.54 2.10
N THR A 48 4.03 11.09 2.94
CA THR A 48 3.75 11.38 4.35
C THR A 48 2.61 12.38 4.49
N PHE A 49 2.60 13.42 3.65
CA PHE A 49 1.51 14.38 3.55
C PHE A 49 0.18 13.70 3.21
N MET A 50 0.16 12.82 2.21
CA MET A 50 -1.05 12.08 1.82
C MET A 50 -1.57 11.16 2.94
N VAL A 51 -0.68 10.51 3.70
CA VAL A 51 -1.05 9.68 4.85
C VAL A 51 -1.63 10.52 5.99
N ARG A 52 -0.94 11.60 6.37
CA ARG A 52 -1.26 12.35 7.60
C ARG A 52 -2.29 13.46 7.42
N GLN A 53 -2.21 14.20 6.32
CA GLN A 53 -2.93 15.46 6.16
C GLN A 53 -3.31 15.72 4.69
N ALA A 54 -3.86 14.72 4.00
CA ALA A 54 -4.38 14.92 2.65
C ALA A 54 -5.40 16.07 2.65
N ARG A 55 -5.17 17.09 1.80
CA ARG A 55 -6.05 18.26 1.64
C ARG A 55 -6.74 18.21 0.28
N GLY A 56 -8.01 18.64 0.24
CA GLY A 56 -8.83 18.66 -0.97
C GLY A 56 -10.05 17.76 -0.87
N LYS A 57 -10.95 17.87 -1.85
CA LYS A 57 -12.14 17.02 -1.98
C LYS A 57 -11.76 15.76 -2.76
N PRO A 58 -11.89 14.55 -2.18
CA PRO A 58 -11.64 13.31 -2.91
C PRO A 58 -12.59 13.16 -4.11
N LEU A 59 -12.08 12.56 -5.19
CA LEU A 59 -12.91 12.11 -6.31
C LEU A 59 -13.79 10.95 -5.83
N PRO A 60 -15.11 11.05 -5.94
CA PRO A 60 -15.98 9.94 -5.56
C PRO A 60 -15.92 8.79 -6.57
N LEU A 61 -15.81 7.56 -6.05
CA LEU A 61 -15.75 6.35 -6.85
C LEU A 61 -17.01 5.48 -6.71
N ILE A 62 -17.51 5.34 -5.47
CA ILE A 62 -18.71 4.56 -5.17
C ILE A 62 -19.54 5.34 -4.14
N GLU A 63 -20.83 5.52 -4.45
CA GLU A 63 -21.79 6.25 -3.63
C GLU A 63 -23.16 5.54 -3.63
N PRO A 64 -23.87 5.49 -2.49
CA PRO A 64 -23.39 5.73 -1.13
C PRO A 64 -22.55 4.55 -0.61
N VAL A 65 -21.81 4.75 0.49
CA VAL A 65 -21.07 3.70 1.22
C VAL A 65 -21.33 3.80 2.71
N ARG A 66 -21.73 2.71 3.37
CA ARG A 66 -21.90 2.67 4.84
C ARG A 66 -20.69 2.04 5.51
N GLU A 67 -20.20 0.95 4.95
CA GLU A 67 -19.07 0.19 5.46
C GLU A 67 -17.99 0.08 4.39
N LEU A 68 -16.75 0.41 4.76
CA LEU A 68 -15.58 0.30 3.91
C LEU A 68 -14.45 -0.36 4.68
N SER A 69 -13.92 -1.46 4.16
CA SER A 69 -12.70 -2.09 4.70
C SER A 69 -11.79 -2.61 3.60
N PHE A 70 -10.53 -2.82 3.97
CA PHE A 70 -9.49 -3.30 3.07
C PHE A 70 -8.82 -4.52 3.71
N GLU A 71 -8.62 -5.56 2.93
CA GLU A 71 -7.76 -6.69 3.28
C GLU A 71 -6.65 -6.83 2.24
N TYR A 72 -5.50 -7.30 2.68
CA TYR A 72 -4.29 -7.38 1.88
C TYR A 72 -3.84 -8.83 1.80
N TYR A 73 -3.69 -9.35 0.59
CA TYR A 73 -3.21 -10.70 0.35
C TYR A 73 -1.71 -10.69 0.10
N GLY A 74 -0.98 -11.56 0.79
CA GLY A 74 0.42 -11.79 0.51
C GLY A 74 1.05 -12.78 1.46
N PHE A 75 2.37 -12.92 1.37
CA PHE A 75 3.14 -13.89 2.15
C PHE A 75 3.54 -13.32 3.51
N ASP A 76 3.25 -14.05 4.59
CA ASP A 76 3.79 -13.78 5.91
C ASP A 76 5.03 -14.66 6.18
N PRO A 77 6.21 -14.06 6.38
CA PRO A 77 7.43 -14.79 6.69
C PRO A 77 7.38 -15.57 8.01
N GLN A 78 6.57 -15.14 8.98
CA GLN A 78 6.50 -15.78 10.30
C GLN A 78 5.72 -17.09 10.24
N SER A 79 4.49 -17.06 9.70
CA SER A 79 3.68 -18.27 9.51
C SER A 79 4.06 -19.09 8.28
N ARG A 80 4.92 -18.55 7.40
CA ARG A 80 5.31 -19.15 6.10
C ARG A 80 4.11 -19.50 5.22
N SER A 81 3.11 -18.63 5.21
CA SER A 81 1.86 -18.88 4.49
C SER A 81 1.38 -17.63 3.75
N TYR A 82 0.54 -17.84 2.73
CA TYR A 82 -0.20 -16.75 2.10
C TYR A 82 -1.58 -16.65 2.72
N SER A 83 -1.98 -15.46 3.13
CA SER A 83 -3.31 -15.20 3.68
C SER A 83 -3.78 -13.77 3.41
N TRP A 84 -5.03 -13.50 3.78
CA TRP A 84 -5.60 -12.16 3.84
C TRP A 84 -5.38 -11.56 5.23
N TYR A 85 -4.86 -10.33 5.26
CA TYR A 85 -4.58 -9.60 6.50
C TYR A 85 -5.36 -8.28 6.51
N PRO A 86 -5.93 -7.86 7.66
CA PRO A 86 -6.63 -6.59 7.78
C PRO A 86 -5.68 -5.37 7.80
N VAL A 87 -4.40 -5.62 8.09
CA VAL A 87 -3.36 -4.60 8.14
C VAL A 87 -2.14 -5.12 7.37
N TRP A 88 -1.52 -4.24 6.57
CA TRP A 88 -0.30 -4.55 5.86
C TRP A 88 0.80 -3.58 6.26
N ASP A 89 1.73 -4.06 7.10
CA ASP A 89 2.88 -3.29 7.56
C ASP A 89 4.08 -3.61 6.66
N THR A 90 4.45 -2.66 5.80
CA THR A 90 5.56 -2.82 4.86
C THR A 90 6.93 -2.80 5.55
N GLU A 91 7.05 -2.26 6.76
CA GLU A 91 8.29 -2.28 7.53
C GLU A 91 8.58 -3.68 8.08
N ILE A 92 7.53 -4.38 8.50
CA ILE A 92 7.59 -5.75 9.01
C ILE A 92 7.68 -6.76 7.86
N LEU A 93 6.75 -6.66 6.89
CA LEU A 93 6.60 -7.66 5.83
C LEU A 93 7.61 -7.48 4.69
N LYS A 94 8.30 -6.32 4.62
CA LYS A 94 9.35 -5.99 3.63
C LYS A 94 8.92 -6.24 2.17
N SER A 95 7.61 -6.21 1.91
CA SER A 95 7.00 -6.59 0.64
C SER A 95 5.73 -5.79 0.36
N THR A 96 5.35 -5.71 -0.91
CA THR A 96 4.03 -5.24 -1.34
C THR A 96 3.03 -6.40 -1.31
N PRO A 97 1.76 -6.15 -0.95
CA PRO A 97 0.73 -7.19 -1.07
C PRO A 97 0.53 -7.55 -2.54
N SER A 98 0.20 -8.80 -2.82
CA SER A 98 -0.07 -9.32 -4.16
C SER A 98 -1.49 -9.00 -4.64
N ALA A 99 -2.42 -8.78 -3.72
CA ALA A 99 -3.77 -8.29 -4.04
C ALA A 99 -4.36 -7.50 -2.87
N VAL A 100 -5.32 -6.63 -3.18
CA VAL A 100 -6.16 -5.95 -2.21
C VAL A 100 -7.60 -6.37 -2.44
N LYS A 101 -8.30 -6.68 -1.35
CA LYS A 101 -9.74 -6.88 -1.33
C LYS A 101 -10.37 -5.67 -0.69
N ILE A 102 -11.29 -5.04 -1.40
CA ILE A 102 -12.05 -3.87 -0.97
C ILE A 102 -13.46 -4.35 -0.70
N HIS A 103 -13.89 -4.23 0.56
CA HIS A 103 -15.27 -4.50 0.95
C HIS A 103 -16.01 -3.18 1.04
N VAL A 104 -17.10 -3.08 0.30
CA VAL A 104 -17.96 -1.89 0.25
C VAL A 104 -19.40 -2.37 0.42
N ASP A 105 -19.97 -2.18 1.61
CA ASP A 105 -21.27 -2.73 1.99
C ASP A 105 -21.38 -4.24 1.68
N ASP A 106 -22.24 -4.64 0.75
CA ASP A 106 -22.45 -6.04 0.32
C ASP A 106 -21.55 -6.48 -0.84
N ARG A 107 -20.65 -5.61 -1.31
CA ARG A 107 -19.79 -5.84 -2.48
C ARG A 107 -18.35 -6.12 -2.08
N THR A 108 -17.75 -7.05 -2.78
CA THR A 108 -16.32 -7.36 -2.67
C THR A 108 -15.64 -7.17 -4.02
N ILE A 109 -14.62 -6.32 -4.06
CA ILE A 109 -13.78 -6.09 -5.24
C ILE A 109 -12.39 -6.61 -4.91
N VAL A 110 -11.85 -7.50 -5.75
CA VAL A 110 -10.46 -7.99 -5.63
C VAL A 110 -9.62 -7.36 -6.73
N VAL A 111 -8.57 -6.65 -6.33
CA VAL A 111 -7.64 -5.99 -7.23
C VAL A 111 -6.26 -6.67 -7.11
N PRO A 112 -5.79 -7.37 -8.15
CA PRO A 112 -4.42 -7.87 -8.17
C PRO A 112 -3.44 -6.69 -8.27
N ILE A 113 -2.37 -6.74 -7.49
CA ILE A 113 -1.30 -5.75 -7.53
C ILE A 113 -0.18 -6.29 -8.40
N ASN A 114 -0.01 -5.67 -9.56
CA ASN A 114 1.14 -5.91 -10.43
C ASN A 114 2.28 -4.98 -10.04
N ALA A 115 2.93 -5.29 -8.93
CA ALA A 115 4.11 -4.58 -8.46
C ALA A 115 5.13 -5.57 -7.87
N SER A 116 6.41 -5.20 -7.95
CA SER A 116 7.50 -5.94 -7.30
C SER A 116 8.28 -5.00 -6.39
N TYR A 117 8.17 -5.22 -5.08
CA TYR A 117 9.10 -4.65 -4.10
C TYR A 117 9.69 -5.79 -3.27
N SER A 118 11.00 -5.94 -3.36
CA SER A 118 11.80 -6.72 -2.41
C SER A 118 12.68 -5.73 -1.67
N GLY A 119 12.46 -5.55 -0.37
CA GLY A 119 13.38 -4.76 0.46
C GLY A 119 14.82 -5.32 0.41
N PRO A 120 15.85 -4.53 0.76
CA PRO A 120 17.20 -5.05 0.83
C PRO A 120 17.23 -6.27 1.77
N LEU A 121 17.74 -7.39 1.27
CA LEU A 121 18.07 -8.54 2.10
C LEU A 121 19.00 -8.04 3.21
N ALA A 122 18.67 -8.33 4.47
CA ALA A 122 19.63 -8.12 5.55
C ALA A 122 20.95 -8.78 5.13
N PRO A 123 22.11 -8.13 5.30
CA PRO A 123 23.37 -8.72 4.91
C PRO A 123 23.45 -10.08 5.58
N MET A 124 23.54 -11.15 4.78
CA MET A 124 23.84 -12.47 5.31
C MET A 124 25.13 -12.31 6.10
N THR A 125 25.07 -12.44 7.41
CA THR A 125 26.26 -12.58 8.23
C THR A 125 27.03 -13.75 7.64
N SER A 126 28.18 -13.45 7.06
CA SER A 126 29.11 -14.44 6.53
C SER A 126 29.62 -15.27 7.71
N GLY A 127 28.86 -16.31 8.03
CA GLY A 127 29.26 -17.34 8.96
C GLY A 127 30.41 -18.16 8.37
N GLY A 128 31.61 -17.92 8.88
CA GLY A 128 32.63 -18.95 9.07
C GLY A 128 33.62 -19.16 7.92
N ILE A 129 34.87 -18.73 8.16
CA ILE A 129 36.03 -19.60 7.97
C ILE A 129 36.87 -19.50 9.25
N LEU A 130 36.78 -20.52 10.10
CA LEU A 130 37.87 -20.87 11.02
C LEU A 130 38.93 -21.58 10.17
N SER A 131 40.01 -20.90 9.82
CA SER A 131 41.23 -21.56 9.34
C SER A 131 42.25 -21.52 10.47
N GLY A 132 42.43 -22.66 11.13
CA GLY A 132 43.61 -22.90 11.97
C GLY A 132 44.87 -23.02 11.12
N GLY A 133 46.03 -22.81 11.77
CA GLY A 133 47.34 -23.17 11.20
C GLY A 133 48.43 -22.14 11.45
N SER A 134 49.08 -22.28 12.61
CA SER A 134 50.50 -22.08 12.93
C SER A 134 51.39 -21.16 12.08
N VAL A 135 52.10 -20.25 12.75
CA VAL A 135 53.47 -19.84 12.34
C VAL A 135 54.36 -19.83 13.58
N GLN A 136 55.58 -20.35 13.37
CA GLN A 136 56.67 -20.60 14.32
C GLN A 136 57.13 -19.38 15.11
#